data_AF-A0A3Q3E7Y5-F1
#
_entry.id   AF-A0A3Q3E7Y5-F1
#
_cell.length_a   1.000
_cell.length_b   1.000
_cell.length_c   1.000
_cell.angle_alpha   90.00
_cell.angle_beta   90.00
_cell.angle_gamma   90.00
#
_symmetry.space_group_name_H-M   'P 1'
#
loop_
_entity.id
_entity.type
_entity.pdbx_description
1 polymer ?
#
loop_
_entity_poly.entity_id
_entity_poly.type
_entity_poly.pdbx_seq_one_letter_code
_entity_poly.pdbx_strand_id
1 'polypeptide(L)'
;VMCLLERTYRCDGKNAIRFQSCFGCLTLLEHDEEYTFTLPCAYARSILTVPWVELGGKVNITCTKTGYAAVITFQTKPFYGGKLHK
;
A
#
# COMPACT_ATOMS: atom_id res chain seq x y z
N VAL A 1 6.81 -15.41 16.83
CA VAL A 1 7.55 -14.51 15.91
C VAL A 1 7.26 -14.81 14.44
N MET A 2 7.18 -16.06 13.97
CA MET A 2 6.83 -16.38 12.57
C MET A 2 5.37 -16.04 12.16
N CYS A 3 4.40 -16.10 13.08
CA CYS A 3 2.99 -15.82 12.78
C CYS A 3 2.66 -14.32 12.49
N LEU A 4 3.60 -13.39 12.75
CA LEU A 4 3.43 -11.97 12.39
C LEU A 4 3.85 -11.68 10.94
N LEU A 5 4.77 -12.45 10.36
CA LEU A 5 5.20 -12.29 8.97
C LEU A 5 4.14 -12.84 7.99
N GLU A 6 3.47 -13.94 8.32
CA GLU A 6 2.43 -14.53 7.46
C GLU A 6 1.19 -13.63 7.28
N ARG A 7 1.00 -12.58 8.10
CA ARG A 7 -0.07 -11.60 7.92
C ARG A 7 0.28 -10.47 6.95
N THR A 8 1.58 -10.25 6.70
CA THR A 8 2.03 -9.14 5.85
C THR A 8 2.22 -9.54 4.40
N TYR A 9 2.30 -10.84 4.05
CA TYR A 9 2.34 -11.29 2.66
C TYR A 9 1.29 -12.35 2.35
N ARG A 10 0.60 -12.20 1.22
CA ARG A 10 -0.31 -13.23 0.67
C ARG A 10 0.14 -13.59 -0.74
N CYS A 11 0.39 -14.89 -0.98
CA CYS A 11 0.59 -15.41 -2.33
C CYS A 11 -0.78 -15.57 -3.00
N ASP A 12 -0.98 -14.91 -4.14
CA ASP A 12 -2.31 -14.85 -4.80
C ASP A 12 -2.45 -15.86 -5.95
N GLY A 13 -1.59 -16.89 -5.98
CA GLY A 13 -1.64 -17.98 -6.98
C GLY A 13 -1.29 -17.58 -8.42
N LYS A 14 -0.96 -16.30 -8.68
CA LYS A 14 -0.77 -15.73 -10.04
C LYS A 14 0.56 -14.99 -10.21
N ASN A 15 1.65 -15.58 -9.74
CA ASN A 15 2.99 -14.96 -9.75
C ASN A 15 3.02 -13.57 -9.09
N ALA A 16 2.14 -13.37 -8.11
CA ALA A 16 1.97 -12.11 -7.41
C ALA A 16 1.98 -12.32 -5.89
N ILE A 17 2.77 -11.52 -5.19
CA ILE A 17 2.82 -11.45 -3.73
C ILE A 17 2.26 -10.08 -3.32
N ARG A 18 1.20 -10.09 -2.52
CA ARG A 18 0.63 -8.87 -1.94
C ARG A 18 1.24 -8.62 -0.57
N PHE A 19 1.86 -7.47 -0.39
CA PHE A 19 2.25 -6.89 0.88
C PHE A 19 1.09 -6.06 1.45
N GLN A 20 0.67 -6.41 2.67
CA GLN A 20 -0.43 -5.75 3.35
C GLN A 20 -0.02 -4.35 3.84
N SER A 21 -0.95 -3.39 3.75
CA SER A 21 -0.79 -2.03 4.29
C SER A 21 -0.47 -2.05 5.78
N CYS A 22 0.55 -1.29 6.18
CA CYS A 22 0.89 -0.97 7.57
C CYS A 22 0.57 0.51 7.87
N PHE A 23 0.84 0.96 9.09
CA PHE A 23 0.73 2.36 9.51
C PHE A 23 2.11 2.94 9.84
N GLY A 24 2.25 4.24 9.71
CA GLY A 24 3.45 5.01 10.04
C GLY A 24 3.09 6.33 10.74
N CYS A 25 4.09 6.90 11.40
CA CYS A 25 4.00 8.20 12.06
C CYS A 25 5.17 9.08 11.61
N LEU A 26 4.91 10.37 11.38
CA LEU A 26 5.91 11.37 11.02
C LEU A 26 5.72 12.60 11.92
N THR A 27 6.80 13.03 12.56
CA THR A 27 6.82 14.27 13.34
C THR A 27 7.50 15.36 12.55
N LEU A 28 6.78 16.45 12.28
CA LEU A 28 7.32 17.66 11.67
C LEU A 28 7.75 18.63 12.79
N LEU A 29 9.03 18.59 13.14
CA LEU A 29 9.59 19.32 14.28
C LEU A 29 9.43 20.84 14.18
N GLU A 30 9.46 21.40 12.96
CA GLU A 30 9.34 22.84 12.73
C GLU A 30 8.00 23.41 13.20
N HIS A 31 6.92 22.62 13.10
CA HIS A 31 5.56 23.03 13.48
C HIS A 31 5.04 22.26 14.70
N ASP A 32 5.88 21.38 15.28
CA ASP A 32 5.50 20.45 16.34
C ASP A 32 4.21 19.69 15.96
N GLU A 33 4.16 19.18 14.72
CA GLU A 33 3.00 18.45 14.21
C GLU A 33 3.30 16.96 14.12
N GLU A 34 2.31 16.14 14.47
CA GLU A 34 2.39 14.69 14.34
C GLU A 34 1.38 14.21 13.31
N TYR A 35 1.87 13.48 12.31
CA TYR A 35 1.09 12.91 11.21
C TYR A 35 1.05 11.40 11.32
N THR A 36 -0.15 10.84 11.46
CA THR A 36 -0.38 9.40 11.32
C THR A 36 -0.83 9.09 9.90
N PHE A 37 -0.26 8.05 9.29
CA PHE A 37 -0.66 7.64 7.94
C PHE A 37 -0.61 6.13 7.73
N THR A 38 -1.42 5.65 6.79
CA THR A 38 -1.34 4.28 6.26
C THR A 38 -0.32 4.21 5.12
N LEU A 39 0.35 3.08 4.94
CA LEU A 39 1.18 2.80 3.78
C LEU A 39 0.35 2.14 2.67
N PRO A 40 0.66 2.36 1.38
CA PRO A 40 -0.03 1.64 0.32
C PRO A 40 0.27 0.13 0.41
N CYS A 41 -0.67 -0.70 -0.03
CA CYS A 41 -0.36 -2.11 -0.28
C CYS A 41 0.61 -2.19 -1.46
N ALA A 42 1.57 -3.10 -1.42
CA ALA A 42 2.45 -3.37 -2.55
C ALA A 42 2.15 -4.73 -3.15
N TYR A 43 2.24 -4.87 -4.47
CA TYR A 43 2.05 -6.13 -5.18
C TYR A 43 3.32 -6.39 -6.00
N ALA A 44 4.13 -7.34 -5.56
CA ALA A 44 5.23 -7.83 -6.39
C ALA A 44 4.65 -8.76 -7.46
N ARG A 45 4.89 -8.45 -8.73
CA ARG A 45 4.46 -9.20 -9.91
C ARG A 45 5.67 -9.87 -10.56
N SER A 46 5.42 -10.85 -11.42
CA SER A 46 6.45 -11.46 -12.27
C SER A 46 7.61 -12.05 -11.45
N ILE A 47 7.28 -12.66 -10.30
CA ILE A 47 8.26 -13.19 -9.31
C ILE A 47 9.15 -14.31 -9.88
N LEU A 48 8.74 -14.91 -11.00
CA LEU A 48 9.50 -15.96 -11.70
C LEU A 48 10.36 -15.40 -12.85
N THR A 49 10.24 -14.11 -13.17
CA THR A 49 10.99 -13.44 -14.25
C THR A 49 11.64 -12.16 -13.72
N VAL A 50 11.43 -11.00 -14.34
CA VAL A 50 11.91 -9.71 -13.83
C VAL A 50 10.85 -9.15 -12.89
N PRO A 51 11.08 -9.16 -11.56
CA PRO A 51 10.08 -8.73 -10.61
C PRO A 51 9.87 -7.22 -10.71
N TRP A 52 8.61 -6.80 -10.58
CA TRP A 52 8.24 -5.38 -10.51
C TRP A 52 7.11 -5.18 -9.50
N VAL A 53 6.96 -3.95 -8.99
CA VAL A 53 6.02 -3.63 -7.91
C VAL A 53 4.92 -2.70 -8.40
N GLU A 54 3.67 -3.05 -8.10
CA GLU A 54 2.53 -2.13 -8.16
C GLU A 54 2.15 -1.69 -6.75
N LEU A 55 1.98 -0.38 -6.55
CA LEU A 55 1.36 0.14 -5.32
C LEU A 55 -0.15 0.25 -5.51
N GLY A 56 -0.90 -0.08 -4.47
CA GLY A 56 -2.35 -0.12 -4.50
C GLY A 56 -3.01 0.25 -3.18
N GLY A 57 -4.25 0.70 -3.28
CA GLY A 57 -5.09 1.00 -2.12
C GLY A 57 -5.08 2.47 -1.73
N LYS A 58 -5.88 2.78 -0.70
CA LYS A 58 -6.09 4.14 -0.19
C LYS A 58 -5.14 4.41 0.97
N VAL A 59 -4.39 5.49 0.86
CA VAL A 59 -3.54 6.04 1.91
C VAL A 59 -4.25 7.26 2.52
N ASN A 60 -4.42 7.27 3.83
CA ASN A 60 -4.91 8.42 4.58
C ASN A 60 -3.75 8.97 5.40
N ILE A 61 -3.61 10.29 5.44
CA ILE A 61 -2.63 11.03 6.23
C ILE A 61 -3.42 12.03 7.06
N THR A 62 -3.21 12.06 8.37
CA THR A 62 -3.96 12.92 9.29
C THR A 62 -3.06 13.48 10.37
N CYS A 63 -3.22 14.77 10.68
CA CYS A 63 -2.63 15.42 11.85
C CYS A 63 -3.73 15.73 12.87
N THR A 64 -3.60 15.20 14.09
CA THR A 64 -4.57 15.44 15.17
C THR A 64 -4.51 16.88 15.68
N LYS A 65 -3.33 17.50 15.66
CA LYS A 65 -3.10 18.85 16.22
C LYS A 65 -3.77 19.94 15.39
N THR A 66 -3.54 19.93 14.08
CA THR A 66 -4.05 20.98 13.16
C THR A 66 -5.30 20.54 12.39
N GLY A 67 -5.66 19.27 12.45
CA GLY A 67 -6.81 18.73 11.71
C GLY A 67 -6.55 18.54 10.22
N TYR A 68 -5.32 18.75 9.74
CA TYR A 68 -4.97 18.52 8.34
C TYR A 68 -5.14 17.05 7.97
N ALA A 69 -5.77 16.83 6.82
CA ALA A 69 -6.00 15.50 6.28
C ALA A 69 -5.76 15.48 4.78
N ALA A 70 -5.09 14.43 4.32
CA ALA A 70 -4.88 14.15 2.90
C ALA A 70 -5.18 12.68 2.60
N VAL A 71 -5.68 12.43 1.40
CA VAL A 71 -6.03 11.10 0.93
C VAL A 71 -5.39 10.87 -0.44
N ILE A 72 -4.63 9.79 -0.57
CA ILE A 72 -3.97 9.39 -1.82
C ILE A 72 -4.49 8.01 -2.19
N THR A 73 -4.91 7.81 -3.43
CA THR A 73 -5.37 6.49 -3.90
C THR A 73 -4.45 5.97 -4.98
N PHE A 74 -3.77 4.86 -4.69
CA PHE A 74 -2.93 4.14 -5.63
C PHE A 74 -3.79 3.13 -6.39
N GLN A 75 -3.83 3.26 -7.71
CA GLN A 75 -4.55 2.35 -8.59
C GLN A 75 -3.59 1.31 -9.14
N THR A 76 -3.95 0.03 -9.01
CA THR A 76 -3.23 -1.07 -9.66
C THR A 76 -3.89 -1.42 -10.98
N LYS A 77 -3.14 -2.01 -11.92
CA LYS A 77 -3.79 -2.61 -13.07
C LYS A 77 -4.67 -3.76 -12.57
N PRO A 78 -5.92 -3.88 -13.05
CA PRO A 78 -6.73 -5.06 -12.73
C PRO A 78 -5.98 -6.32 -13.16
N PHE A 79 -6.02 -7.34 -12.30
CA PHE A 79 -5.32 -8.62 -12.53
C PHE A 79 -5.73 -9.30 -13.84
N TYR A 80 -6.94 -8.99 -14.32
CA TYR A 80 -7.45 -9.43 -15.61
C TYR A 80 -7.57 -8.23 -16.54
N GLY A 81 -6.79 -8.26 -17.63
CA GLY A 81 -7.04 -7.40 -18.78
C GLY A 81 -8.40 -7.76 -19.38
N GLY A 82 -9.34 -6.83 -19.30
CA GLY A 82 -10.67 -6.99 -19.89
C GLY A 82 -11.22 -5.64 -20.29
N LYS A 83 -10.76 -5.09 -21.42
CA LYS A 83 -11.71 -4.33 -22.23
C LYS A 83 -12.59 -5.38 -22.91
N LEU A 84 -13.87 -5.37 -22.56
CA LEU A 84 -14.90 -5.94 -23.42
C LEU A 84 -14.74 -5.26 -24.78
N HIS A 85 -14.32 -6.01 -25.81
CA HIS A 85 -14.48 -5.54 -27.19
C HIS A 85 -15.98 -5.31 -27.41
N LYS A 86 -16.35 -4.12 -27.86
CA LYS A 86 -17.56 -3.93 -28.66
C LYS A 86 -17.12 -3.60 -30.06
#